data_AF-A0A1A8PH60-F1
#
_entry.id   AF-A0A1A8PH60-F1
#
_cell.length_a   1.000
_cell.length_b   1.000
_cell.length_c   1.000
_cell.angle_alpha   90.00
_cell.angle_beta   90.00
_cell.angle_gamma   90.00
#
_symmetry.space_group_name_H-M   'P 1'
#
loop_
_entity.id
_entity.type
_entity.pdbx_description
1 polymer ?
#
loop_
_entity_poly.entity_id
_entity_poly.type
_entity_poly.pdbx_seq_one_letter_code
_entity_poly.pdbx_strand_id
1 'polypeptide(L)' 'DEDFQEMEEAARKMESQYWQYFDQVIINDELQDSCAQLLTAVRRSQDEPQWVPASWIRPTAES' A
#
# COMPACT_ATOMS: atom_id res chain seq x y z
N ASP A 1 2.16 -3.27 -25.43
CA ASP A 1 0.70 -3.10 -25.30
C ASP A 1 0.09 -4.17 -24.39
N GLU A 2 0.27 -5.46 -24.68
CA GLU A 2 -0.19 -6.55 -23.78
C GLU A 2 0.35 -6.42 -22.34
N ASP A 3 1.66 -6.29 -22.14
CA ASP A 3 2.24 -6.16 -20.78
C ASP A 3 1.67 -4.98 -19.98
N PHE A 4 1.40 -3.85 -20.65
CA PHE A 4 0.85 -2.67 -20.01
C PHE A 4 -0.61 -2.89 -19.61
N GLN A 5 -1.37 -3.53 -20.50
CA GLN A 5 -2.77 -3.86 -20.25
C GLN A 5 -2.93 -4.91 -19.14
N GLU A 6 -2.06 -5.92 -19.11
CA GLU A 6 -1.99 -6.89 -18.00
C GLU A 6 -1.67 -6.21 -16.67
N MET A 7 -0.73 -5.26 -16.67
CA MET A 7 -0.38 -4.48 -15.48
C MET A 7 -1.56 -3.64 -14.99
N GLU A 8 -2.30 -2.99 -15.89
CA GLU A 8 -3.51 -2.24 -15.53
C GLU A 8 -4.61 -3.15 -14.95
N GLU A 9 -4.85 -4.31 -15.55
CA GLU A 9 -5.86 -5.25 -15.07
C GLU A 9 -5.49 -5.81 -13.68
N ALA A 10 -4.21 -6.11 -13.46
CA ALA A 10 -3.70 -6.52 -12.15
C ALA A 10 -3.90 -5.42 -11.10
N ALA A 11 -3.62 -4.16 -11.45
CA ALA A 11 -3.84 -3.01 -10.57
C ALA A 11 -5.32 -2.84 -10.21
N ARG A 12 -6.22 -2.87 -11.19
CA ARG A 12 -7.68 -2.77 -10.96
C ARG A 12 -8.21 -3.89 -10.07
N LYS A 13 -7.73 -5.12 -10.30
CA LYS A 13 -8.10 -6.28 -9.48
C LYS A 13 -7.61 -6.12 -8.04
N MET A 14 -6.38 -5.63 -7.87
CA MET A 14 -5.79 -5.39 -6.55
C MET A 14 -6.59 -4.34 -5.78
N GLU A 15 -6.92 -3.23 -6.41
CA GLU A 15 -7.75 -2.17 -5.81
C GLU A 15 -9.13 -2.72 -5.42
N SER A 16 -9.83 -3.38 -6.34
CA SER A 16 -11.18 -3.89 -6.07
C SER A 16 -11.23 -4.90 -4.91
N GLN A 17 -10.21 -5.74 -4.73
CA GLN A 17 -10.23 -6.83 -3.75
C GLN A 17 -9.55 -6.49 -2.42
N TYR A 18 -8.57 -5.59 -2.46
CA TYR A 18 -7.64 -5.38 -1.36
C TYR A 18 -7.48 -3.92 -0.95
N TRP A 19 -8.25 -2.97 -1.53
CA TRP A 19 -8.13 -1.55 -1.17
C TRP A 19 -8.16 -1.30 0.33
N GLN A 20 -8.98 -2.05 1.08
CA GLN A 20 -9.17 -1.90 2.52
C GLN A 20 -7.92 -2.23 3.35
N TYR A 21 -6.89 -2.83 2.76
CA TYR A 21 -5.65 -3.18 3.45
C TYR A 21 -4.54 -2.15 3.25
N PHE A 22 -4.72 -1.16 2.37
CA PHE A 22 -3.71 -0.17 2.07
C PHE A 22 -4.01 1.16 2.78
N ASP A 23 -2.99 1.73 3.41
CA ASP A 23 -3.10 3.04 4.08
C ASP A 23 -2.89 4.21 3.11
N GLN A 24 -2.15 3.99 2.01
CA GLN A 24 -1.77 5.03 1.06
C GLN A 24 -1.71 4.49 -0.37
N VAL A 25 -2.18 5.30 -1.32
CA VAL A 25 -2.04 5.07 -2.77
C VAL A 25 -1.10 6.14 -3.34
N ILE A 26 -0.13 5.73 -4.16
CA ILE A 26 0.81 6.63 -4.85
C ILE A 26 0.60 6.46 -6.35
N ILE A 27 0.29 7.57 -7.04
CA ILE A 27 0.10 7.59 -8.49
C ILE A 27 1.47 7.69 -9.15
N ASN A 28 1.78 6.75 -10.04
CA ASN A 28 3.01 6.76 -10.81
C ASN A 28 2.86 7.61 -12.08
N ASP A 29 2.83 8.94 -11.90
CA ASP A 29 2.76 9.93 -13.00
C ASP A 29 4.18 10.36 -13.42
N GLU A 30 4.79 11.29 -12.68
CA GLU A 30 6.20 11.64 -12.85
C GLU A 30 7.10 10.76 -11.98
N LEU A 31 8.00 9.98 -12.62
CA LEU A 31 8.83 8.98 -11.94
C LEU A 31 9.63 9.55 -10.75
N GLN A 32 10.18 10.75 -10.91
CA GLN A 32 10.98 11.38 -9.86
C GLN A 32 10.12 11.70 -8.62
N ASP A 33 8.93 12.23 -8.84
CA ASP A 33 8.01 12.64 -7.78
C ASP A 33 7.35 11.44 -7.12
N SER A 34 6.95 10.43 -7.89
CA SER A 34 6.38 9.18 -7.36
C SER A 34 7.42 8.42 -6.53
N CYS A 35 8.69 8.38 -6.95
CA CYS A 35 9.79 7.82 -6.16
C CYS A 35 10.02 8.60 -4.86
N ALA A 36 9.99 9.93 -4.89
CA ALA A 36 10.15 10.75 -3.69
C ALA A 36 9.00 10.54 -2.69
N GLN A 37 7.76 10.42 -3.18
CA GLN A 37 6.59 10.11 -2.37
C GLN A 37 6.69 8.73 -1.72
N LEU A 38 7.11 7.71 -2.48
CA LEU A 38 7.32 6.35 -1.97
C LEU A 38 8.37 6.33 -0.86
N LEU A 39 9.51 6.98 -1.07
CA LEU A 39 10.57 7.05 -0.07
C LEU A 39 10.09 7.75 1.21
N THR A 40 9.30 8.80 1.06
CA THR A 40 8.71 9.53 2.19
C THR A 40 7.72 8.66 2.96
N ALA A 41 6.85 7.92 2.26
CA ALA A 41 5.89 7.01 2.87
C ALA A 41 6.59 5.91 3.68
N VAL A 42 7.64 5.30 3.13
CA VAL A 42 8.45 4.29 3.82
C VAL A 42 9.11 4.86 5.07
N ARG A 43 9.74 6.04 4.97
CA ARG A 43 10.40 6.68 6.13
C ARG A 43 9.40 7.00 7.23
N ARG A 44 8.23 7.56 6.90
CA ARG A 44 7.17 7.83 7.88
C ARG A 44 6.69 6.55 8.56
N SER A 45 6.49 5.47 7.81
CA SER A 45 6.09 4.18 8.38
C SER A 45 7.13 3.62 9.36
N GLN A 46 8.41 3.90 9.13
CA GLN A 46 9.51 3.46 9.99
C GLN A 46 9.70 4.33 11.24
N ASP A 47 9.59 5.65 11.08
CA ASP A 47 9.93 6.63 12.13
C ASP A 47 8.71 6.99 12.99
N GLU A 48 7.50 6.88 12.45
CA GLU A 48 6.25 7.31 13.10
C GLU A 48 5.33 6.10 13.40
N PRO A 49 4.70 6.05 14.58
CA PRO A 49 3.70 5.02 14.89
C PRO A 49 2.52 5.05 13.90
N GLN A 50 2.16 3.89 13.34
CA GLN A 50 1.04 3.74 12.41
C GLN A 50 -0.17 3.08 13.06
N TRP A 51 -1.36 3.40 12.55
CA TRP A 51 -2.59 2.73 12.96
C TRP A 51 -2.60 1.32 12.39
N VAL A 52 -2.74 0.33 13.28
CA VAL A 52 -2.89 -1.07 12.90
C VAL A 52 -4.17 -1.64 13.49
N PRO A 53 -4.83 -2.60 12.81
CA PRO A 53 -5.93 -3.34 13.40
C PRO A 53 -5.55 -3.91 14.76
N ALA A 54 -6.42 -3.76 15.76
CA ALA A 54 -6.16 -4.29 17.11
C ALA A 54 -5.93 -5.81 17.10
N SER A 55 -6.45 -6.53 16.10
CA SER A 55 -6.21 -7.96 15.89
C SER A 55 -4.74 -8.30 15.62
N TRP A 56 -3.93 -7.38 15.09
CA TRP A 56 -2.51 -7.61 14.81
C TRP A 56 -1.64 -7.60 16.08
N ILE A 57 -2.10 -6.90 17.11
CA ILE A 57 -1.37 -6.71 18.39
C ILE A 57 -1.91 -7.59 19.51
N ARG A 58 -3.05 -8.28 19.32
CA ARG A 58 -3.61 -9.20 20.30
C ARG A 58 -2.80 -10.50 20.32
N PRO A 59 -2.27 -10.94 21.48
CA PRO A 59 -1.70 -12.28 21.62
C PRO A 59 -2.77 -13.32 21.26
N THR A 60 -2.39 -14.38 20.54
CA THR A 60 -3.25 -15.47 20.07
C THR A 60 -3.90 -16.31 21.18
N ALA A 61 -3.79 -15.90 22.44
CA ALA A 61 -4.12 -16.71 23.59
C ALA A 61 -5.17 -16.07 24.50
N GLU A 62 -6.33 -15.66 23.97
CA GLU A 62 -7.58 -15.61 24.74
C GLU A 62 -8.73 -15.99 23.80
N SER A 63 -9.05 -17.30 23.78
CA SER A 63 -10.32 -17.87 23.28
C SER A 63 -11.23 -18.15 24.47
#